data_AF-A0A955L1S0-F1
#
_entry.id   AF-A0A955L1S0-F1
#
_cell.length_a   1.000
_cell.length_b   1.000
_cell.length_c   1.000
_cell.angle_alpha   90.00
_cell.angle_beta   90.00
_cell.angle_gamma   90.00
#
_symmetry.space_group_name_H-M   'P 1'
#
loop_
_entity.id
_entity.type
_entity.pdbx_description
1 polymer ?
#
loop_
_entity_poly.entity_id
_entity_poly.type
_entity_poly.pdbx_seq_one_letter_code
_entity_poly.pdbx_strand_id
1 'polypeptide(L)'
;MKHKIFHSRKFMNTDIDITVIQDGQSTIEIAEAIESAYGEFERIVKKFTRFNEDSELSNLNRQSGKWVQVSEELVFLVSYMLNMSKKTDGAFDPTIIDF
;
A
#
# COMPACT_ATOMS: atom_id res chain seq x y z
N MET A 1 -9.94 -12.97 -30.31
CA MET A 1 -10.26 -13.77 -29.10
C MET A 1 -9.65 -13.05 -27.92
N LYS A 2 -10.40 -12.81 -26.84
CA LYS A 2 -9.85 -12.21 -25.62
C LYS A 2 -9.01 -13.25 -24.89
N HIS A 3 -7.76 -12.92 -24.58
CA HIS A 3 -6.84 -13.82 -23.89
C HIS A 3 -6.78 -13.44 -22.41
N LYS A 4 -6.94 -14.42 -21.52
CA LYS A 4 -6.82 -14.21 -20.07
C LYS A 4 -5.37 -14.44 -19.67
N ILE A 5 -4.75 -13.44 -19.04
CA ILE A 5 -3.41 -13.51 -18.47
C ILE A 5 -3.56 -13.46 -16.94
N PHE A 6 -2.84 -14.33 -16.24
CA PHE A 6 -2.87 -14.43 -14.79
C PHE A 6 -1.44 -14.40 -14.24
N HIS A 7 -1.19 -13.54 -13.25
CA HIS A 7 0.05 -13.46 -12.49
C HIS A 7 -0.27 -13.46 -11.00
N SER A 8 0.63 -14.02 -10.19
CA SER A 8 0.56 -14.00 -8.73
C SER A 8 1.93 -13.68 -8.14
N ARG A 9 2.00 -12.81 -7.13
CA ARG A 9 3.22 -12.50 -6.36
C ARG A 9 2.86 -12.31 -4.89
N LYS A 10 3.76 -12.71 -3.97
CA LYS A 10 3.56 -12.52 -2.53
C LYS A 10 3.97 -11.13 -2.06
N PHE A 11 3.08 -10.46 -1.33
CA PHE A 11 3.32 -9.21 -0.62
C PHE A 11 2.70 -9.28 0.77
N MET A 12 3.34 -8.74 1.81
CA MET A 12 2.75 -8.67 3.16
C MET A 12 2.21 -10.04 3.66
N ASN A 13 2.92 -11.14 3.37
CA ASN A 13 2.48 -12.52 3.65
C ASN A 13 1.12 -12.94 3.03
N THR A 14 0.65 -12.22 2.02
CA THR A 14 -0.53 -12.57 1.22
C THR A 14 -0.16 -12.75 -0.25
N ASP A 15 -0.94 -13.55 -0.97
CA ASP A 15 -0.87 -13.64 -2.43
C ASP A 15 -1.64 -12.47 -3.05
N ILE A 16 -1.01 -11.79 -4.01
CA ILE A 16 -1.61 -10.74 -4.82
C ILE A 16 -1.73 -11.26 -6.25
N ASP A 17 -2.97 -11.45 -6.68
CA ASP A 17 -3.29 -11.99 -7.98
C ASP A 17 -3.75 -10.87 -8.93
N ILE A 18 -3.10 -10.79 -10.09
CA ILE A 18 -3.47 -9.86 -11.16
C ILE A 18 -3.98 -10.68 -12.35
N THR A 19 -5.24 -10.45 -12.71
CA THR A 19 -5.87 -11.02 -13.91
C THR A 19 -6.13 -9.93 -14.93
N VAL A 20 -5.61 -10.11 -16.15
CA VAL A 20 -5.82 -9.19 -17.27
C VAL A 20 -6.58 -9.90 -18.38
N ILE A 21 -7.59 -9.22 -18.93
CA ILE A 21 -8.28 -9.65 -20.15
C ILE A 21 -7.74 -8.81 -21.30
N GLN A 22 -6.87 -9.41 -22.12
CA GLN A 22 -6.24 -8.76 -23.26
C GLN A 22 -7.26 -8.49 -24.38
N ASP A 23 -7.31 -7.26 -24.86
CA ASP A 23 -8.20 -6.80 -25.94
C ASP A 23 -7.50 -5.78 -26.85
N GLY A 24 -6.63 -6.29 -27.72
CA GLY A 24 -5.92 -5.49 -28.73
C GLY A 24 -4.56 -4.93 -28.30
N GLN A 25 -4.21 -4.99 -27.02
CA GLN A 25 -2.87 -4.59 -26.52
C GLN A 25 -1.82 -5.65 -26.84
N SER A 26 -0.56 -5.24 -26.96
CA SER A 26 0.56 -6.16 -27.08
C SER A 26 0.85 -6.89 -25.76
N THR A 27 1.47 -8.07 -25.86
CA THR A 27 1.88 -8.83 -24.66
C THR A 27 2.90 -8.06 -23.81
N ILE A 28 3.73 -7.22 -24.45
CA ILE A 28 4.74 -6.41 -23.77
C ILE A 28 4.08 -5.33 -22.91
N GLU A 29 3.14 -4.57 -23.47
CA GLU A 29 2.39 -3.52 -22.74
C GLU A 29 1.67 -4.11 -21.51
N ILE A 30 1.09 -5.31 -21.65
CA ILE A 30 0.43 -5.98 -20.53
C ILE A 30 1.44 -6.39 -19.46
N ALA A 31 2.60 -6.94 -19.85
CA ALA A 31 3.64 -7.32 -18.91
C ALA A 31 4.17 -6.09 -18.14
N GLU A 32 4.41 -4.98 -18.84
CA GLU A 32 4.84 -3.73 -18.22
C GLU A 32 3.81 -3.18 -17.24
N ALA A 33 2.53 -3.24 -17.58
CA ALA A 33 1.45 -2.81 -16.68
C ALA A 33 1.35 -3.70 -15.42
N ILE A 34 1.52 -5.02 -15.57
CA ILE A 34 1.55 -5.96 -14.44
C ILE A 34 2.74 -5.67 -13.52
N GLU A 35 3.94 -5.48 -14.09
CA GLU A 35 5.13 -5.14 -13.28
C GLU A 35 5.01 -3.76 -12.63
N SER A 36 4.41 -2.78 -13.31
CA SER A 36 4.11 -1.47 -12.71
C SER A 36 3.15 -1.60 -11.53
N ALA A 37 2.12 -2.44 -11.63
CA ALA A 37 1.20 -2.70 -10.53
C ALA A 37 1.93 -3.33 -9.33
N TYR A 38 2.78 -4.34 -9.55
CA TYR A 38 3.61 -4.92 -8.49
C TYR A 38 4.61 -3.92 -7.90
N GLY A 39 5.19 -3.05 -8.72
CA GLY A 39 6.06 -1.97 -8.26
C GLY A 39 5.36 -1.01 -7.28
N GLU A 40 4.07 -0.75 -7.47
CA GLU A 40 3.30 0.06 -6.51
C GLU A 40 3.08 -0.66 -5.17
N PHE A 41 2.86 -1.98 -5.17
CA PHE A 41 2.85 -2.75 -3.91
C PHE A 41 4.19 -2.66 -3.18
N GLU A 42 5.31 -2.81 -3.91
CA GLU A 42 6.66 -2.67 -3.35
C GLU A 42 6.88 -1.28 -2.75
N ARG A 43 6.50 -0.24 -3.48
CA ARG A 43 6.61 1.17 -3.03
C ARG A 43 5.82 1.42 -1.75
N ILE A 44 4.56 0.98 -1.70
CA ILE A 44 3.67 1.16 -0.55
C ILE A 44 4.20 0.39 0.67
N VAL A 45 4.56 -0.88 0.49
CA VAL A 45 5.12 -1.70 1.58
C VAL A 45 6.39 -1.08 2.13
N LYS A 46 7.30 -0.62 1.27
CA LYS A 46 8.55 0.02 1.70
C LYS A 46 8.31 1.32 2.48
N LYS A 47 7.35 2.15 2.03
CA LYS A 47 7.04 3.44 2.68
C LYS A 47 6.30 3.30 4.01
N PHE A 48 5.32 2.41 4.09
CA PHE A 48 4.35 2.39 5.18
C PHE A 48 4.39 1.12 6.04
N THR A 49 5.43 0.31 5.92
CA THR A 49 5.67 -0.80 6.84
C THR A 49 6.09 -0.31 8.23
N ARG A 50 5.59 -0.95 9.29
CA ARG A 50 6.07 -0.74 10.66
C ARG A 50 7.33 -1.55 10.99
N PHE A 51 7.76 -2.44 10.09
CA PHE A 51 8.85 -3.40 10.34
C PHE A 51 10.22 -2.94 9.82
N ASN A 52 10.25 -1.92 8.96
CA ASN A 52 11.49 -1.31 8.48
C ASN A 52 11.70 0.02 9.19
N GLU A 53 12.85 0.21 9.83
CA GLU A 53 13.19 1.44 10.55
C GLU A 53 13.34 2.65 9.61
N ASP A 54 13.69 2.42 8.35
CA ASP A 54 13.86 3.48 7.35
C ASP A 54 12.53 3.86 6.67
N SER A 55 11.42 3.21 7.03
CA SER A 55 10.12 3.56 6.47
C SER A 55 9.64 4.93 6.98
N GLU A 56 8.83 5.59 6.17
CA GLU A 56 8.26 6.89 6.52
C GLU A 56 7.36 6.78 7.76
N LEU A 57 6.56 5.71 7.85
CA LEU A 57 5.71 5.44 9.01
C LEU A 57 6.52 5.21 10.28
N SER A 58 7.58 4.39 10.22
CA SER A 58 8.44 4.13 11.38
C SER A 58 9.14 5.41 11.86
N ASN A 59 9.56 6.26 10.92
CA ASN A 59 10.17 7.55 11.24
C ASN A 59 9.19 8.53 11.91
N LEU A 60 7.92 8.53 11.47
CA LEU A 60 6.86 9.29 12.13
C LEU A 60 6.65 8.78 13.57
N ASN A 61 6.52 7.47 13.75
CA ASN A 61 6.28 6.84 15.06
C ASN A 61 7.40 7.15 16.08
N ARG A 62 8.68 7.10 15.65
CA ARG A 62 9.83 7.42 16.53
C ARG A 62 9.87 8.87 17.00
N GLN A 63 9.22 9.77 16.29
CA GLN A 63 9.22 11.21 16.57
C GLN A 63 7.94 11.67 17.26
N SER A 64 7.25 10.76 17.95
CA SER A 64 6.06 11.08 18.75
C SER A 64 6.26 12.31 19.64
N GLY A 65 5.24 13.17 19.66
CA GLY A 65 5.27 14.45 20.38
C GLY A 65 5.97 15.60 19.66
N LYS A 66 6.47 15.40 18.43
CA LYS A 66 7.09 16.44 17.59
C LYS A 66 6.34 16.63 16.29
N TRP A 67 6.43 17.83 15.72
CA TRP A 67 6.02 18.07 14.34
C TRP A 67 7.02 17.41 13.39
N VAL A 68 6.52 16.58 12.49
CA VAL A 68 7.32 15.83 11.51
C VAL A 68 6.79 16.14 10.12
N GLN A 69 7.70 16.51 9.22
CA GLN A 69 7.36 16.60 7.81
C GLN A 69 7.26 15.19 7.22
N VAL A 70 6.13 14.89 6.58
CA VAL A 70 5.86 13.62 5.92
C VAL A 70 5.29 13.89 4.53
N SER A 71 5.22 12.86 3.68
CA SER A 71 4.66 12.95 2.35
C SER A 71 3.16 13.24 2.37
N GLU A 72 2.67 13.93 1.34
CA GLU A 72 1.25 14.23 1.17
C GLU A 72 0.39 12.95 1.18
N GLU A 73 0.92 11.86 0.62
CA GLU A 73 0.29 10.54 0.61
C GLU A 73 0.06 10.02 2.04
N LEU A 74 1.06 10.16 2.94
CA LEU A 74 0.91 9.76 4.33
C LEU A 74 -0.06 10.69 5.10
N VAL A 75 -0.02 12.00 4.84
CA VAL A 75 -0.99 12.94 5.41
C VAL A 75 -2.41 12.55 5.04
N PHE A 76 -2.64 12.25 3.76
CA PHE A 76 -3.94 11.81 3.26
C PHE A 76 -4.40 10.52 3.95
N LEU A 77 -3.53 9.51 4.00
CA LEU A 77 -3.83 8.21 4.59
C LEU A 77 -4.15 8.33 6.08
N VAL A 78 -3.32 9.04 6.86
CA VAL A 78 -3.56 9.26 8.30
C VAL A 78 -4.86 10.02 8.52
N SER A 79 -5.13 11.06 7.72
CA SER A 79 -6.38 11.83 7.81
C SER A 79 -7.60 10.95 7.56
N TYR A 80 -7.52 10.08 6.54
CA TYR A 80 -8.58 9.11 6.23
C TYR A 80 -8.80 8.12 7.37
N MET A 81 -7.73 7.55 7.92
CA MET A 81 -7.79 6.59 9.02
C MET A 81 -8.38 7.22 10.29
N LEU A 82 -7.98 8.44 10.65
CA LEU A 82 -8.53 9.15 11.82
C LEU A 82 -10.01 9.50 11.62
N ASN A 83 -10.43 9.83 10.41
CA ASN A 83 -11.85 10.00 10.08
C ASN A 83 -12.63 8.69 10.20
N MET A 84 -12.05 7.57 9.78
CA MET A 84 -12.67 6.25 9.95
C MET A 84 -12.80 5.86 11.42
N SER A 85 -11.79 6.17 12.23
CA SER A 85 -11.85 5.95 13.68
C SER A 85 -13.02 6.69 14.33
N LYS A 86 -13.23 7.96 13.96
CA LYS A 86 -14.41 8.73 14.39
C LYS A 86 -15.73 8.13 13.94
N LYS A 87 -15.82 7.66 12.69
CA LYS A 87 -17.05 7.08 12.12
C LYS A 87 -17.43 5.74 12.73
N THR A 88 -16.46 5.06 13.33
CA THR A 88 -16.63 3.73 13.91
C THR A 88 -16.62 3.76 15.44
N ASP A 89 -16.71 4.95 16.04
CA ASP A 89 -16.62 5.17 17.49
C ASP A 89 -15.41 4.44 18.12
N GLY A 90 -14.28 4.45 17.42
CA GLY A 90 -13.04 3.81 17.85
C GLY A 90 -12.93 2.30 17.58
N ALA A 91 -13.94 1.66 16.97
CA ALA A 91 -13.83 0.24 16.59
C ALA A 91 -12.72 -0.02 15.55
N PHE A 92 -12.43 0.99 14.72
CA PHE A 92 -11.17 1.08 13.99
C PHE A 92 -10.28 2.13 14.68
N ASP A 93 -9.08 1.76 15.11
CA ASP A 93 -8.13 2.69 15.71
C ASP A 93 -6.72 2.50 15.08
N PRO A 94 -6.25 3.47 14.26
CA PRO A 94 -4.95 3.37 13.61
C PRO A 94 -3.76 3.62 14.56
N THR A 95 -4.01 3.92 15.84
CA THR A 95 -2.97 4.18 16.85
C THR A 95 -2.61 2.94 17.67
N ILE A 96 -3.35 1.84 17.50
CA ILE A 96 -3.03 0.56 18.13
C ILE A 96 -1.86 -0.08 17.39
N ILE A 97 -0.75 -0.28 18.10
CA ILE A 97 0.37 -1.13 17.69
C ILE A 97 0.34 -2.37 18.58
N ASP A 98 0.46 -3.57 17.99
CA ASP A 98 0.45 -4.81 18.78
C ASP A 98 1.57 -4.78 19.84
N PHE A 99 1.28 -5.28 21.04
CA PHE A 99 2.22 -5.40 22.17
C PHE A 99 3.23 -6.53 21.97
#